data_AF-A0A2P7Z1T2-F1
#
_entry.id   AF-A0A2P7Z1T2-F1
#
_cell.length_a   1.000
_cell.length_b   1.000
_cell.length_c   1.000
_cell.angle_alpha   90.00
_cell.angle_beta   90.00
_cell.angle_gamma   90.00
#
_symmetry.space_group_name_H-M   'P 1'
#
loop_
_entity.id
_entity.type
_entity.pdbx_description
1 polymer ?
#
loop_
_entity_poly.entity_id
_entity_poly.type
_entity_poly.pdbx_seq_one_letter_code
_entity_poly.pdbx_strand_id
1 'polypeptide(L)'
;MTTFQIFSNLPIELRAAIWRHTVEPRTVEVRTDKLIGYSTELKPPSYWLATPVPAALQTCREARKLGLYQQVRMRWSSTHAEDRYVWINLEIDVVSIGTCRLGSLKQIAPLIKKLRFERENTNESWLHWETQDIKLFENVRDIHVDCADGLGDWQGASKENYWPWGFKNLYFIDPDDGEILRSDVLDLMLLNS
;
A
#
# COMPACT_ATOMS: atom_id res chain seq x y z
N MET A 1 -34.51 19.46 17.07
CA MET A 1 -33.52 18.96 16.09
C MET A 1 -32.82 20.16 15.47
N THR A 2 -31.65 20.54 16.00
CA THR A 2 -30.83 21.65 15.51
C THR A 2 -29.95 21.15 14.36
N THR A 3 -30.25 21.55 13.14
CA THR A 3 -29.37 21.33 11.99
C THR A 3 -28.12 22.21 12.14
N PHE A 4 -26.94 21.60 12.01
CA PHE A 4 -25.65 22.27 12.11
C PHE A 4 -25.43 23.17 10.87
N GLN A 5 -26.04 24.37 10.88
CA GLN A 5 -26.07 25.30 9.74
C GLN A 5 -24.75 26.08 9.53
N ILE A 6 -23.87 26.09 10.54
CA ILE A 6 -22.64 26.89 10.52
C ILE A 6 -21.75 26.51 9.35
N PHE A 7 -21.61 25.22 9.06
CA PHE A 7 -20.76 24.75 7.97
C PHE A 7 -21.28 25.19 6.60
N SER A 8 -22.58 25.05 6.34
CA SER A 8 -23.19 25.39 5.05
C SER A 8 -23.15 26.89 4.73
N ASN A 9 -23.02 27.74 5.74
CA ASN A 9 -22.91 29.19 5.59
C ASN A 9 -21.48 29.67 5.27
N LEU A 10 -20.48 28.78 5.34
CA LEU A 10 -19.11 29.13 4.97
C LEU A 10 -18.96 29.28 3.45
N PRO A 11 -18.13 30.25 2.99
CA PRO A 11 -17.65 30.31 1.62
C PRO A 11 -17.14 28.94 1.13
N ILE A 12 -17.33 28.67 -0.17
CA ILE A 12 -17.01 27.37 -0.76
C ILE A 12 -15.52 27.02 -0.59
N GLU A 13 -14.65 28.01 -0.59
CA GLU A 13 -13.21 27.88 -0.40
C GLU A 13 -12.89 27.34 1.00
N LEU A 14 -13.56 27.87 2.03
CA LEU A 14 -13.38 27.43 3.41
C LEU A 14 -13.93 26.02 3.63
N ARG A 15 -15.11 25.71 3.06
CA ARG A 15 -15.65 24.34 3.12
C ARG A 15 -14.74 23.34 2.42
N ALA A 16 -14.23 23.69 1.24
CA ALA A 16 -13.27 22.85 0.52
C ALA A 16 -11.96 22.67 1.30
N ALA A 17 -11.45 23.73 1.96
CA ALA A 17 -10.29 23.63 2.83
C ALA A 17 -10.54 22.68 4.01
N ILE A 18 -11.68 22.81 4.70
CA ILE A 18 -12.07 21.90 5.79
C ILE A 18 -12.08 20.46 5.31
N TRP A 19 -12.72 20.17 4.17
CA TRP A 19 -12.72 18.82 3.60
C TRP A 19 -11.32 18.30 3.24
N ARG A 20 -10.41 19.14 2.75
CA ARG A 20 -9.01 18.73 2.53
C ARG A 20 -8.32 18.34 3.83
N HIS A 21 -8.65 19.02 4.94
CA HIS A 21 -8.11 18.72 6.26
C HIS A 21 -8.72 17.48 6.92
N THR A 22 -9.84 16.95 6.43
CA THR A 22 -10.39 15.67 6.92
C THR A 22 -9.76 14.44 6.28
N VAL A 23 -8.82 14.62 5.35
CA VAL A 23 -8.13 13.52 4.68
C VAL A 23 -6.93 13.10 5.54
N GLU A 24 -6.98 11.88 6.05
CA GLU A 24 -5.92 11.31 6.90
C GLU A 24 -5.24 10.15 6.17
N PRO A 25 -3.90 10.01 6.30
CA PRO A 25 -3.19 8.86 5.74
C PRO A 25 -3.71 7.55 6.32
N ARG A 26 -3.93 6.56 5.47
CA ARG A 26 -4.36 5.22 5.88
C ARG A 26 -3.67 4.12 5.07
N THR A 27 -3.70 2.91 5.60
CA THR A 27 -3.30 1.72 4.84
C THR A 27 -4.50 1.18 4.08
N VAL A 28 -4.37 1.08 2.77
CA VAL A 28 -5.35 0.47 1.87
C VAL A 28 -4.89 -0.93 1.54
N GLU A 29 -5.58 -1.92 2.12
CA GLU A 29 -5.30 -3.33 1.88
C GLU A 29 -5.89 -3.81 0.55
N VAL A 30 -5.03 -4.37 -0.29
CA VAL A 30 -5.34 -4.97 -1.58
C VAL A 30 -4.87 -6.43 -1.53
N ARG A 31 -5.77 -7.34 -1.14
CA ARG A 31 -5.46 -8.76 -0.96
C ARG A 31 -6.01 -9.61 -2.10
N THR A 32 -5.36 -10.74 -2.31
CA THR A 32 -5.72 -11.77 -3.30
C THR A 32 -5.64 -13.13 -2.60
N ASP A 33 -6.60 -14.03 -2.85
CA ASP A 33 -6.66 -15.36 -2.24
C ASP A 33 -5.55 -16.31 -2.71
N LYS A 34 -4.68 -15.87 -3.62
CA LYS A 34 -3.46 -16.59 -3.93
C LYS A 34 -2.39 -16.23 -2.91
N LEU A 35 -2.49 -16.89 -1.76
CA LEU A 35 -1.34 -17.13 -0.88
C LEU A 35 -0.20 -17.70 -1.74
N ILE A 36 1.04 -17.38 -1.38
CA ILE A 36 2.24 -17.93 -2.00
C ILE A 36 2.24 -19.44 -1.73
N GLY A 37 1.67 -20.20 -2.67
CA GLY A 37 1.50 -21.64 -2.57
C GLY A 37 0.79 -22.14 -3.82
N TYR A 38 1.36 -23.13 -4.49
CA TYR A 38 0.79 -23.77 -5.67
C TYR A 38 -0.49 -24.51 -5.30
N SER A 39 -1.62 -23.81 -5.14
CA SER A 39 -2.91 -24.49 -5.05
C SER A 39 -3.25 -25.02 -6.45
N THR A 40 -3.25 -26.34 -6.59
CA THR A 40 -3.69 -27.09 -7.78
C THR A 40 -5.17 -26.90 -8.11
N GLU A 41 -5.94 -26.23 -7.25
CA GLU A 41 -7.32 -25.87 -7.54
C GLU A 41 -7.39 -24.60 -8.37
N LEU A 42 -7.96 -24.71 -9.58
CA LEU A 42 -8.35 -23.62 -10.48
C LEU A 42 -9.49 -22.77 -9.89
N LYS A 43 -9.40 -22.34 -8.62
CA LYS A 43 -10.31 -21.31 -8.12
C LYS A 43 -9.87 -19.97 -8.70
N PRO A 44 -10.81 -19.19 -9.28
CA PRO A 44 -10.49 -17.82 -9.64
C PRO A 44 -10.00 -17.12 -8.37
N PRO A 45 -8.89 -16.37 -8.44
CA PRO A 45 -8.41 -15.62 -7.29
C PRO A 45 -9.55 -14.73 -6.78
N SER A 46 -9.96 -14.95 -5.54
CA SER A 46 -10.86 -14.03 -4.85
C SER A 46 -10.04 -12.83 -4.40
N TYR A 47 -10.53 -11.62 -4.60
CA TYR A 47 -9.79 -10.40 -4.28
C TYR A 47 -10.52 -9.61 -3.22
N TRP A 48 -10.12 -9.67 -1.96
CA TRP A 48 -10.81 -8.95 -0.90
C TRP A 48 -10.20 -7.56 -0.68
N LEU A 49 -11.06 -6.54 -0.77
CA LEU A 49 -10.74 -5.19 -0.35
C LEU A 49 -11.26 -5.05 1.09
N ALA A 50 -10.35 -5.09 2.08
CA ALA A 50 -10.74 -4.97 3.48
C ALA A 50 -10.98 -3.51 3.91
N THR A 51 -10.56 -2.55 3.08
CA THR A 51 -10.54 -1.13 3.48
C THR A 51 -11.92 -0.49 3.29
N PRO A 52 -12.54 0.06 4.36
CA PRO A 52 -13.82 0.73 4.24
C PRO A 52 -13.72 1.99 3.37
N VAL A 53 -14.84 2.39 2.78
CA VAL A 53 -14.93 3.66 2.05
C VAL A 53 -14.64 4.83 3.01
N PRO A 54 -13.76 5.79 2.66
CA PRO A 54 -13.44 6.93 3.52
C PRO A 54 -14.69 7.66 4.00
N ALA A 55 -14.70 8.06 5.27
CA ALA A 55 -15.83 8.78 5.88
C ALA A 55 -16.21 10.02 5.08
N ALA A 56 -15.23 10.79 4.58
CA ALA A 56 -15.45 11.97 3.76
C ALA A 56 -16.31 11.69 2.51
N LEU A 57 -16.20 10.52 1.89
CA LEU A 57 -17.02 10.15 0.73
C LEU A 57 -18.44 9.73 1.12
N GLN A 58 -18.66 9.35 2.37
CA GLN A 58 -19.97 8.96 2.88
C GLN A 58 -20.78 10.16 3.38
N THR A 59 -20.13 11.26 3.78
CA THR A 59 -20.80 12.38 4.45
C THR A 59 -21.79 13.15 3.57
N CYS A 60 -21.36 13.65 2.40
CA CYS A 60 -22.22 14.45 1.53
C CYS A 60 -21.75 14.51 0.07
N ARG A 61 -22.58 15.07 -0.82
CA ARG A 61 -22.26 15.24 -2.24
C ARG A 61 -21.10 16.20 -2.49
N GLU A 62 -20.93 17.21 -1.65
CA GLU A 62 -19.86 18.20 -1.78
C GLU A 62 -18.49 17.55 -1.58
N ALA A 63 -18.30 16.85 -0.46
CA ALA A 63 -17.05 16.15 -0.15
C ALA A 63 -16.67 15.14 -1.25
N ARG A 64 -17.65 14.39 -1.79
CA ARG A 64 -17.42 13.45 -2.91
C ARG A 64 -16.94 14.14 -4.19
N LYS A 65 -17.38 15.37 -4.46
CA LYS A 65 -17.05 16.10 -5.70
C LYS A 65 -15.69 16.80 -5.66
N LEU A 66 -15.05 16.88 -4.49
CA LEU A 66 -13.73 17.53 -4.36
C LEU A 66 -12.57 16.69 -4.90
N GLY A 67 -12.80 15.42 -5.26
CA GLY A 67 -11.77 14.56 -5.84
C GLY A 67 -10.64 14.19 -4.86
N LEU A 68 -10.91 14.24 -3.55
CA LEU A 68 -9.94 13.91 -2.50
C LEU A 68 -9.53 12.42 -2.50
N TYR A 69 -10.35 11.57 -3.10
CA TYR A 69 -10.09 10.16 -3.32
C TYR A 69 -10.51 9.82 -4.75
N GLN A 70 -9.80 8.87 -5.35
CA GLN A 70 -10.08 8.36 -6.69
C GLN A 70 -10.45 6.89 -6.63
N GLN A 71 -11.35 6.46 -7.54
CA GLN A 71 -11.64 5.05 -7.74
C GLN A 71 -10.52 4.45 -8.58
N VAL A 72 -9.70 3.60 -7.97
CA VAL A 72 -8.74 2.79 -8.70
C VAL A 72 -9.40 1.45 -8.98
N ARG A 73 -9.68 1.22 -10.28
CA ARG A 73 -10.13 -0.08 -10.75
C ARG A 73 -8.96 -1.02 -10.77
N MET A 74 -9.14 -2.13 -10.11
CA MET A 74 -8.15 -3.17 -10.10
C MET A 74 -8.59 -4.19 -11.15
N ARG A 75 -7.92 -4.20 -12.30
CA ARG A 75 -8.26 -5.13 -13.38
C ARG A 75 -7.39 -6.36 -13.24
N TRP A 76 -7.83 -7.32 -12.47
CA TRP A 76 -7.12 -8.59 -12.32
C TRP A 76 -7.39 -9.51 -13.51
N SER A 77 -6.38 -10.27 -13.94
CA SER A 77 -6.39 -11.02 -15.21
C SER A 77 -7.34 -12.24 -15.27
N SER A 78 -8.32 -12.38 -14.38
CA SER A 78 -9.30 -13.49 -14.43
C SER A 78 -10.64 -13.01 -14.97
N THR A 79 -11.05 -13.65 -16.06
CA THR A 79 -12.11 -13.30 -17.02
C THR A 79 -13.54 -13.13 -16.50
N HIS A 80 -13.80 -13.18 -15.19
CA HIS A 80 -15.17 -13.15 -14.64
C HIS A 80 -15.31 -12.43 -13.28
N ALA A 81 -14.29 -11.71 -12.81
CA ALA A 81 -14.42 -10.93 -11.58
C ALA A 81 -15.12 -9.60 -11.90
N GLU A 82 -16.23 -9.30 -11.21
CA GLU A 82 -16.82 -7.95 -11.19
C GLU A 82 -15.71 -6.90 -11.03
N ASP A 83 -15.82 -5.78 -11.75
CA ASP A 83 -14.90 -4.63 -11.65
C ASP A 83 -14.88 -4.11 -10.19
N ARG A 84 -14.06 -4.70 -9.32
CA ARG A 84 -13.87 -4.18 -7.97
C ARG A 84 -12.93 -2.98 -8.04
N TYR A 85 -13.33 -1.93 -7.35
CA TYR A 85 -12.56 -0.70 -7.23
C TYR A 85 -12.36 -0.38 -5.76
N VAL A 86 -11.27 0.34 -5.47
CA VAL A 86 -11.01 0.88 -4.15
C VAL A 86 -10.94 2.40 -4.25
N TRP A 87 -11.48 3.07 -3.23
CA TRP A 87 -11.28 4.50 -3.05
C TRP A 87 -9.93 4.73 -2.39
N ILE A 88 -9.04 5.44 -3.06
CA ILE A 88 -7.68 5.65 -2.58
C ILE A 88 -7.21 7.07 -2.88
N ASN A 89 -6.44 7.64 -1.96
CA ASN A 89 -5.67 8.84 -2.20
C ASN A 89 -4.20 8.45 -2.37
N LEU A 90 -3.75 8.28 -3.62
CA LEU A 90 -2.40 7.81 -3.95
C LEU A 90 -1.27 8.76 -3.50
N GLU A 91 -1.60 9.98 -3.07
CA GLU A 91 -0.60 10.87 -2.47
C GLU A 91 -0.23 10.46 -1.05
N ILE A 92 -1.23 10.10 -0.24
CA ILE A 92 -1.05 9.93 1.20
C ILE A 92 -1.22 8.50 1.68
N ASP A 93 -2.04 7.70 0.99
CA ASP A 93 -2.39 6.33 1.38
C ASP A 93 -1.23 5.38 1.08
N VAL A 94 -1.02 4.42 1.98
CA VAL A 94 -0.10 3.30 1.80
C VAL A 94 -0.86 2.14 1.19
N VAL A 95 -0.44 1.67 0.01
CA VAL A 95 -1.02 0.46 -0.60
C VAL A 95 -0.35 -0.76 0.02
N SER A 96 -1.10 -1.55 0.78
CA SER A 96 -0.60 -2.81 1.35
C SER A 96 -1.09 -4.01 0.57
N ILE A 97 -0.17 -4.89 0.18
CA ILE A 97 -0.47 -6.17 -0.47
C ILE A 97 -0.19 -7.38 0.42
N GLY A 98 0.49 -7.17 1.55
CA GLY A 98 1.24 -8.18 2.33
C GLY A 98 1.79 -9.32 1.47
N THR A 99 1.33 -10.56 1.66
CA THR A 99 1.88 -11.74 0.95
C THR A 99 1.51 -11.86 -0.53
N CYS A 100 0.66 -10.97 -1.08
CA CYS A 100 0.27 -11.04 -2.49
C CYS A 100 1.42 -10.61 -3.40
N ARG A 101 1.52 -11.21 -4.60
CA ARG A 101 2.62 -10.92 -5.53
C ARG A 101 2.64 -9.47 -6.04
N LEU A 102 3.81 -8.84 -6.09
CA LEU A 102 4.03 -7.49 -6.62
C LEU A 102 3.47 -7.33 -8.05
N GLY A 103 3.76 -8.29 -8.93
CA GLY A 103 3.25 -8.31 -10.31
C GLY A 103 1.71 -8.26 -10.44
N SER A 104 0.96 -8.57 -9.37
CA SER A 104 -0.51 -8.45 -9.35
C SER A 104 -0.98 -7.00 -9.51
N LEU A 105 -0.15 -6.02 -9.13
CA LEU A 105 -0.46 -4.60 -9.22
C LEU A 105 0.15 -3.91 -10.45
N LYS A 106 0.72 -4.66 -11.41
CA LYS A 106 1.44 -4.12 -12.58
C LYS A 106 0.73 -2.96 -13.28
N GLN A 107 -0.59 -2.99 -13.39
CA GLN A 107 -1.37 -1.96 -14.09
C GLN A 107 -1.46 -0.63 -13.34
N ILE A 108 -1.35 -0.66 -12.01
CA ILE A 108 -1.47 0.53 -11.16
C ILE A 108 -0.15 0.90 -10.47
N ALA A 109 0.87 0.03 -10.57
CA ALA A 109 2.17 0.22 -9.93
C ALA A 109 2.80 1.60 -10.22
N PRO A 110 2.74 2.17 -11.45
CA PRO A 110 3.26 3.51 -11.71
C PRO A 110 2.51 4.64 -10.98
N LEU A 111 1.29 4.40 -10.48
CA LEU A 111 0.50 5.41 -9.78
C LEU A 111 0.75 5.38 -8.26
N ILE A 112 1.35 4.32 -7.74
CA ILE A 112 1.55 4.11 -6.30
C ILE A 112 2.75 4.92 -5.83
N LYS A 113 2.57 5.68 -4.75
CA LYS A 113 3.66 6.46 -4.12
C LYS A 113 4.15 5.85 -2.81
N LYS A 114 3.33 5.05 -2.14
CA LYS A 114 3.66 4.40 -0.88
C LYS A 114 3.21 2.95 -0.93
N LEU A 115 4.14 2.03 -0.70
CA LEU A 115 3.93 0.59 -0.85
C LEU A 115 4.27 -0.12 0.46
N ARG A 116 3.43 -1.09 0.84
CA ARG A 116 3.71 -2.04 1.91
C ARG A 116 3.50 -3.47 1.44
N PHE A 117 4.42 -4.36 1.78
CA PHE A 117 4.31 -5.79 1.49
C PHE A 117 5.00 -6.61 2.56
N GLU A 118 4.72 -7.91 2.59
CA GLU A 118 5.21 -8.84 3.60
C GLU A 118 5.97 -9.97 2.91
N ARG A 119 7.25 -10.16 3.25
CA ARG A 119 8.10 -11.16 2.60
C ARG A 119 9.10 -11.77 3.57
N GLU A 120 9.58 -12.93 3.19
CA GLU A 120 10.77 -13.57 3.75
C GLU A 120 11.94 -13.26 2.80
N ASN A 121 13.02 -12.66 3.28
CA ASN A 121 14.21 -12.41 2.45
C ASN A 121 14.94 -13.72 2.09
N THR A 122 14.87 -14.72 2.97
CA THR A 122 15.41 -16.09 2.76
C THR A 122 14.67 -16.89 1.69
N ASN A 123 13.52 -16.40 1.19
CA ASN A 123 12.75 -17.08 0.17
C ASN A 123 13.40 -16.95 -1.22
N GLU A 124 13.87 -18.06 -1.77
CA GLU A 124 14.51 -18.14 -3.10
C GLU A 124 13.66 -17.52 -4.23
N SER A 125 12.34 -17.69 -4.20
CA SER A 125 11.46 -17.11 -5.22
C SER A 125 11.36 -15.59 -5.10
N TRP A 126 11.39 -15.07 -3.88
CA TRP A 126 11.48 -13.63 -3.65
C TRP A 126 12.80 -13.12 -4.21
N LEU A 127 13.91 -13.66 -3.71
CA LEU A 127 15.27 -13.21 -4.00
C LEU A 127 15.57 -13.19 -5.51
N HIS A 128 15.22 -14.27 -6.22
CA HIS A 128 15.62 -14.44 -7.62
C HIS A 128 14.61 -13.93 -8.65
N TRP A 129 13.33 -13.82 -8.32
CA TRP A 129 12.30 -13.48 -9.31
C TRP A 129 11.46 -12.27 -8.93
N GLU A 130 10.88 -12.26 -7.74
CA GLU A 130 9.90 -11.22 -7.39
C GLU A 130 10.55 -9.86 -7.09
N THR A 131 11.80 -9.82 -6.61
CA THR A 131 12.58 -8.57 -6.46
C THR A 131 12.64 -7.76 -7.77
N GLN A 132 12.56 -8.41 -8.94
CA GLN A 132 12.52 -7.72 -10.23
C GLN A 132 11.22 -6.92 -10.45
N ASP A 133 10.10 -7.35 -9.85
CA ASP A 133 8.81 -6.66 -9.97
C ASP A 133 8.78 -5.34 -9.19
N ILE A 134 9.72 -5.11 -8.25
CA ILE A 134 9.87 -3.82 -7.57
C ILE A 134 10.09 -2.69 -8.60
N LYS A 135 10.72 -2.98 -9.74
CA LYS A 135 10.94 -2.02 -10.85
C LYS A 135 9.65 -1.47 -11.46
N LEU A 136 8.52 -2.14 -11.28
CA LEU A 136 7.21 -1.66 -11.74
C LEU A 136 6.72 -0.43 -10.95
N PHE A 137 7.29 -0.20 -9.77
CA PHE A 137 6.87 0.81 -8.80
C PHE A 137 7.75 2.07 -8.85
N GLU A 138 8.00 2.58 -10.06
CA GLU A 138 8.96 3.68 -10.32
C GLU A 138 8.70 4.98 -9.54
N ASN A 139 7.44 5.24 -9.18
CA ASN A 139 7.02 6.45 -8.47
C ASN A 139 6.85 6.23 -6.95
N VAL A 140 7.17 5.04 -6.45
CA VAL A 140 7.12 4.77 -5.02
C VAL A 140 8.26 5.49 -4.32
N ARG A 141 7.88 6.38 -3.42
CA ARG A 141 8.78 7.13 -2.56
C ARG A 141 8.92 6.54 -1.18
N ASP A 142 7.96 5.76 -0.67
CA ASP A 142 7.99 5.13 0.65
C ASP A 142 7.71 3.62 0.52
N ILE A 143 8.64 2.78 0.99
CA ILE A 143 8.50 1.31 0.98
C ILE A 143 8.57 0.78 2.40
N HIS A 144 7.57 0.01 2.77
CA HIS A 144 7.48 -0.67 4.06
C HIS A 144 7.47 -2.18 3.82
N VAL A 145 8.38 -2.89 4.46
CA VAL A 145 8.50 -4.35 4.35
C VAL A 145 8.22 -4.96 5.71
N ASP A 146 7.16 -5.76 5.80
CA ASP A 146 6.92 -6.64 6.94
C ASP A 146 7.85 -7.87 6.79
N CYS A 147 8.84 -7.97 7.66
CA CYS A 147 9.93 -8.95 7.59
C CYS A 147 9.49 -10.29 8.18
N ALA A 148 8.84 -11.15 7.38
CA ALA A 148 8.23 -12.38 7.88
C ALA A 148 9.24 -13.40 8.47
N ASP A 149 10.50 -13.33 8.06
CA ASP A 149 11.63 -14.11 8.61
C ASP A 149 12.46 -13.34 9.66
N GLY A 150 11.97 -12.18 10.11
CA GLY A 150 12.61 -11.36 11.13
C GLY A 150 13.62 -10.35 10.55
N LEU A 151 13.92 -9.29 11.31
CA LEU A 151 14.76 -8.19 10.84
C LEU A 151 16.20 -8.61 10.48
N GLY A 152 16.72 -9.66 11.12
CA GLY A 152 18.08 -10.15 10.90
C GLY A 152 18.33 -10.60 9.46
N ASP A 153 17.37 -11.29 8.85
CA ASP A 153 17.49 -11.79 7.48
C ASP A 153 17.37 -10.68 6.43
N TRP A 154 16.88 -9.49 6.82
CA TRP A 154 16.75 -8.32 5.93
C TRP A 154 17.95 -7.36 5.99
N GLN A 155 18.95 -7.67 6.80
CA GLN A 155 20.19 -6.90 6.86
C GLN A 155 20.89 -6.89 5.49
N GLY A 156 21.39 -5.73 5.04
CA GLY A 156 22.07 -5.61 3.75
C GLY A 156 21.14 -5.54 2.53
N ALA A 157 19.85 -5.86 2.68
CA ALA A 157 18.87 -5.86 1.59
C ALA A 157 18.76 -4.49 0.87
N SER A 158 19.11 -3.40 1.56
CA SER A 158 19.15 -2.04 1.00
C SER A 158 20.17 -1.87 -0.14
N LYS A 159 21.24 -2.69 -0.12
CA LYS A 159 22.35 -2.67 -1.09
C LYS A 159 22.24 -3.79 -2.11
N GLU A 160 21.66 -4.93 -1.72
CA GLU A 160 21.55 -6.12 -2.56
C GLU A 160 20.42 -6.01 -3.60
N ASN A 161 19.34 -5.31 -3.23
CA ASN A 161 18.15 -5.19 -4.06
C ASN A 161 18.00 -3.81 -4.68
N TYR A 162 17.25 -3.76 -5.79
CA TYR A 162 16.83 -2.50 -6.38
C TYR A 162 15.65 -1.92 -5.60
N TRP A 163 15.78 -0.66 -5.18
CA TRP A 163 14.73 0.10 -4.51
C TRP A 163 14.49 1.43 -5.25
N PRO A 164 13.26 1.69 -5.73
CA PRO A 164 12.87 2.98 -6.26
C PRO A 164 13.21 4.08 -5.27
N TRP A 165 13.82 5.17 -5.74
CA TRP A 165 14.24 6.33 -4.92
C TRP A 165 15.28 6.05 -3.83
N GLY A 166 15.84 4.83 -3.78
CA GLY A 166 16.93 4.45 -2.90
C GLY A 166 16.50 4.16 -1.45
N PHE A 167 17.48 3.78 -0.64
CA PHE A 167 17.28 3.22 0.70
C PHE A 167 16.73 4.21 1.74
N LYS A 168 16.77 5.52 1.48
CA LYS A 168 16.38 6.56 2.47
C LYS A 168 14.91 6.50 2.91
N ASN A 169 14.05 5.88 2.11
CA ASN A 169 12.64 5.72 2.42
C ASN A 169 12.21 4.25 2.40
N LEU A 170 13.16 3.36 2.70
CA LEU A 170 12.95 1.94 2.89
C LEU A 170 12.90 1.63 4.39
N TYR A 171 11.79 1.07 4.84
CA TYR A 171 11.49 0.74 6.21
C TYR A 171 11.22 -0.76 6.35
N PHE A 172 11.85 -1.38 7.33
CA PHE A 172 11.68 -2.78 7.71
C PHE A 172 10.90 -2.84 9.02
N ILE A 173 9.93 -3.73 9.09
CA ILE A 173 9.00 -3.87 10.20
C ILE A 173 9.19 -5.26 10.80
N ASP A 174 9.52 -5.30 12.08
CA ASP A 174 9.67 -6.53 12.84
C ASP A 174 8.30 -7.24 12.98
N PRO A 175 8.22 -8.55 12.68
CA PRO A 175 6.97 -9.30 12.77
C PRO A 175 6.51 -9.57 14.21
N ASP A 176 7.43 -9.57 15.19
CA ASP A 176 7.17 -9.96 16.57
C ASP A 176 6.63 -8.80 17.41
N ASP A 177 7.23 -7.61 17.29
CA ASP A 177 6.86 -6.44 18.10
C ASP A 177 6.40 -5.21 17.28
N GLY A 178 6.52 -5.26 15.96
CA GLY A 178 6.16 -4.16 15.06
C GLY A 178 7.16 -2.99 15.07
N GLU A 179 8.37 -3.17 15.61
CA GLU A 179 9.44 -2.19 15.52
C GLU A 179 9.71 -1.83 14.06
N ILE A 180 9.87 -0.52 13.79
CA ILE A 180 10.11 -0.01 12.44
C ILE A 180 11.54 0.53 12.38
N LEU A 181 12.39 -0.12 11.61
CA LEU A 181 13.76 0.32 11.34
C LEU A 181 13.88 0.84 9.92
N ARG A 182 14.55 1.99 9.77
CA ARG A 182 14.97 2.46 8.45
C ARG A 182 16.18 1.64 8.00
N SER A 183 16.27 1.39 6.70
CA SER A 183 17.29 0.52 6.12
C SER A 183 18.74 0.87 6.48
N ASP A 184 19.10 2.16 6.60
CA ASP A 184 20.43 2.60 7.02
C ASP A 184 20.71 2.31 8.50
N VAL A 185 19.69 2.39 9.36
CA VAL A 185 19.80 2.01 10.78
C VAL A 185 19.97 0.50 10.90
N LEU A 186 19.16 -0.28 10.18
CA LEU A 186 19.28 -1.74 10.14
C LEU A 186 20.67 -2.17 9.64
N ASP A 187 21.17 -1.55 8.57
CA ASP A 187 22.51 -1.83 8.03
C ASP A 187 23.65 -1.35 8.94
N LEU A 188 23.43 -0.38 9.82
CA LEU A 188 24.45 0.03 10.81
C LEU A 188 24.55 -0.94 11.98
N MET A 189 23.50 -1.71 12.26
CA MET A 189 23.57 -2.80 13.24
C MET A 189 24.62 -3.86 12.83
N LEU A 190 24.96 -3.97 11.54
CA LEU A 190 26.05 -4.81 11.00
C LEU A 190 27.45 -4.43 11.48
N LEU A 191 27.69 -3.18 11.91
CA LEU A 191 29.03 -2.72 12.29
C LEU A 191 29.37 -3.00 13.76
N ASN A 192 28.37 -3.36 14.57
CA ASN A 192 28.50 -3.47 16.02
C ASN A 192 28.21 -4.88 16.57
N SER A 193 27.94 -5.84 15.68
CA SER A 193 27.73 -7.28 15.97
C SER A 193 28.94 -8.10 15.51
#